data_AF-A0A6D2G3N4-F1
#
_entry.id   AF-A0A6D2G3N4-F1
#
_cell.length_a   1.000
_cell.length_b   1.000
_cell.length_c   1.000
_cell.angle_alpha   90.00
_cell.angle_beta   90.00
_cell.angle_gamma   90.00
#
_symmetry.space_group_name_H-M   'P 1'
#
loop_
_entity.id
_entity.type
_entity.pdbx_description
1 polymer ?
#
loop_
_entity_poly.entity_id
_entity_poly.type
_entity_poly.pdbx_seq_one_letter_code
_entity_poly.pdbx_strand_id
1 'polypeptide(L)'
;MTTSSVRYPQRVRNELRFRELTVLRVERISAGFQRIVLGGEALDGFTSLGFDDHTKVFFPEPGSRFTPPTVTEEGIIWGGGRSSGLQGLHAAV
;
A
#
# COMPACT_ATOMS: atom_id res chain seq x y z
N MET A 1 44.43 2.78 4.58
CA MET A 1 43.46 3.86 4.33
C MET A 1 42.07 3.24 4.33
N THR A 2 41.25 3.53 5.35
CA THR A 2 39.86 3.06 5.40
C THR A 2 38.98 4.12 4.77
N THR A 3 38.56 3.90 3.53
CA THR A 3 37.54 4.71 2.85
C THR A 3 36.18 4.43 3.48
N SER A 4 35.76 5.27 4.43
CA SER A 4 34.39 5.27 4.93
C SER A 4 33.48 5.83 3.83
N SER A 5 32.69 4.96 3.19
CA SER A 5 31.64 5.42 2.28
C SER A 5 30.41 5.80 3.08
N VAL A 6 30.06 7.09 3.05
CA VAL A 6 28.80 7.56 3.62
C VAL A 6 27.66 6.93 2.83
N ARG A 7 26.87 6.06 3.46
CA ARG A 7 25.66 5.47 2.85
C ARG A 7 24.50 6.46 3.00
N TYR A 8 24.24 7.22 1.94
CA TYR A 8 23.02 8.02 1.86
C TYR A 8 21.80 7.12 1.59
N PRO A 9 20.62 7.44 2.15
CA PRO A 9 19.38 6.77 1.78
C PRO A 9 19.21 6.76 0.26
N GLN A 10 18.83 5.60 -0.27
CA GLN A 10 18.57 5.43 -1.70
C GLN A 10 17.08 5.27 -1.91
N ARG A 11 16.53 6.01 -2.89
CA ARG A 11 15.14 5.83 -3.30
C ARG A 11 15.02 4.49 -4.03
N VAL A 12 14.32 3.55 -3.42
CA VAL A 12 13.97 2.27 -4.04
C VAL A 12 12.54 2.38 -4.58
N ARG A 13 12.32 1.90 -5.81
CA ARG A 13 10.98 1.80 -6.38
C ARG A 13 10.51 0.36 -6.21
N ASN A 14 9.60 0.14 -5.27
CA ASN A 14 8.96 -1.15 -5.07
C ASN A 14 8.00 -1.45 -6.24
N GLU A 15 7.75 -2.73 -6.48
CA GLU A 15 6.76 -3.18 -7.48
C GLU A 15 5.36 -2.71 -7.07
N LEU A 16 4.71 -1.95 -7.97
CA LEU A 16 3.31 -1.60 -7.80
C LEU A 16 2.45 -2.85 -8.01
N ARG A 17 1.81 -3.33 -6.94
CA ARG A 17 0.89 -4.45 -7.02
C ARG A 17 -0.28 -4.26 -6.07
N PHE A 18 -1.49 -4.39 -6.60
CA PHE A 18 -2.71 -4.37 -5.81
C PHE A 18 -2.86 -5.70 -5.08
N ARG A 19 -3.09 -5.62 -3.76
CA ARG A 19 -3.16 -6.79 -2.88
C ARG A 19 -4.48 -6.78 -2.13
N GLU A 20 -5.27 -7.84 -2.31
CA GLU A 20 -6.40 -8.11 -1.45
C GLU A 20 -5.89 -8.84 -0.21
N LEU A 21 -5.92 -8.17 0.94
CA LEU A 21 -5.41 -8.69 2.20
C LEU A 21 -6.56 -8.94 3.19
N THR A 22 -6.34 -9.90 4.07
CA THR A 22 -7.27 -10.23 5.15
C THR A 22 -6.80 -9.59 6.46
N VAL A 23 -7.73 -8.98 7.20
CA VAL A 23 -7.47 -8.56 8.58
C VAL A 23 -7.37 -9.79 9.46
N LEU A 24 -6.19 -10.05 10.00
CA LEU A 24 -5.96 -11.15 10.94
C LEU A 24 -6.18 -10.73 12.39
N ARG A 25 -5.84 -9.47 12.73
CA ARG A 25 -5.97 -8.95 14.09
C ARG A 25 -6.16 -7.44 14.10
N VAL A 26 -6.95 -6.95 15.05
CA VAL A 26 -7.10 -5.53 15.35
C VAL A 26 -6.88 -5.31 16.85
N GLU A 27 -6.05 -4.33 17.19
CA GLU A 27 -5.71 -4.00 18.57
C GLU A 27 -5.75 -2.48 18.76
N ARG A 28 -6.51 -2.01 19.75
CA ARG A 28 -6.52 -0.61 20.18
C ARG A 28 -5.40 -0.39 21.18
N ILE A 29 -4.29 0.20 20.75
CA ILE A 29 -3.11 0.45 21.60
C ILE A 29 -3.36 1.66 22.51
N SER A 30 -4.08 2.67 22.01
CA SER A 30 -4.48 3.86 22.77
C SER A 30 -5.75 4.47 22.15
N ALA A 31 -6.34 5.49 22.77
CA ALA A 31 -7.58 6.11 22.29
C ALA A 31 -7.54 6.48 20.79
N GLY A 32 -6.43 7.07 20.34
CA GLY A 32 -6.24 7.52 18.95
C GLY A 32 -5.43 6.58 18.06
N PHE A 33 -5.02 5.39 18.54
CA PHE A 33 -4.11 4.51 17.80
C PHE A 33 -4.60 3.06 17.75
N GLN A 34 -4.79 2.56 16.53
CA GLN A 34 -5.11 1.16 16.25
C GLN A 34 -3.99 0.50 15.46
N ARG A 35 -3.61 -0.69 15.90
CA ARG A 35 -2.72 -1.60 15.19
C ARG A 35 -3.58 -2.65 14.48
N ILE A 36 -3.35 -2.83 13.19
CA ILE A 36 -4.02 -3.84 12.37
C ILE A 36 -2.94 -4.77 11.82
N VAL A 37 -3.14 -6.08 11.95
CA VAL A 37 -2.31 -7.11 11.32
C VAL A 37 -3.04 -7.59 10.07
N LEU A 38 -2.41 -7.41 8.92
CA LEU A 38 -2.92 -7.86 7.62
C LEU A 38 -2.15 -9.13 7.18
N GLY A 39 -2.83 -10.03 6.49
CA GLY A 39 -2.28 -11.30 6.03
C GLY A 39 -2.94 -11.82 4.76
N GLY A 40 -2.57 -13.05 4.37
CA GLY A 40 -3.08 -13.75 3.19
C GLY A 40 -2.02 -13.95 2.11
N GLU A 41 -2.28 -14.86 1.19
CA GLU A 41 -1.33 -15.27 0.12
C GLU A 41 -0.89 -14.10 -0.77
N ALA A 42 -1.74 -13.09 -0.95
CA ALA A 42 -1.42 -11.90 -1.75
C ALA A 42 -0.29 -11.02 -1.15
N LEU A 43 0.16 -11.29 0.08
CA LEU A 43 1.37 -10.68 0.64
C LEU A 43 2.67 -11.23 0.05
N ASP A 44 2.64 -12.34 -0.68
CA ASP A 44 3.84 -12.88 -1.32
C ASP A 44 4.56 -11.82 -2.18
N GLY A 45 5.88 -11.74 -2.00
CA GLY A 45 6.73 -10.72 -2.63
C GLY A 45 6.54 -9.29 -2.10
N PHE A 46 5.79 -9.05 -1.02
CA PHE A 46 5.76 -7.73 -0.37
C PHE A 46 7.10 -7.43 0.32
N THR A 47 7.67 -6.26 0.04
CA THR A 47 8.91 -5.78 0.64
C THR A 47 8.75 -4.37 1.19
N SER A 48 9.28 -4.14 2.38
CA SER A 48 9.41 -2.81 2.97
C SER A 48 10.76 -2.74 3.69
N LEU A 49 11.70 -2.03 3.08
CA LEU A 49 13.10 -1.93 3.52
C LEU A 49 13.42 -0.53 4.08
N GLY A 50 12.64 0.47 3.70
CA GLY A 50 12.75 1.85 4.18
C GLY A 50 11.83 2.09 5.38
N PHE A 51 12.27 2.92 6.32
CA PHE A 51 11.45 3.35 7.46
C PHE A 51 10.29 4.27 7.05
N ASP A 52 10.37 4.85 5.85
CA ASP A 52 9.41 5.77 5.24
C ASP A 52 8.56 5.11 4.13
N ASP A 53 8.71 3.80 3.95
CA ASP A 53 7.83 3.02 3.09
C ASP A 53 6.40 3.09 3.63
N HIS A 54 5.45 3.29 2.71
CA HIS A 54 4.04 3.38 3.02
C HIS A 54 3.22 2.69 1.93
N THR A 55 2.02 2.27 2.29
CA THR A 55 1.07 1.62 1.38
C THR A 55 -0.24 2.38 1.40
N LYS A 56 -0.92 2.42 0.24
CA LYS A 56 -2.26 3.01 0.14
C LYS A 56 -3.31 1.95 0.44
N VAL A 57 -4.24 2.29 1.32
CA VAL A 57 -5.39 1.43 1.66
C VAL A 57 -6.63 2.00 1.00
N PHE A 58 -7.45 1.11 0.43
CA PHE A 58 -8.70 1.46 -0.23
C PHE A 58 -9.87 0.95 0.62
N PHE A 59 -10.86 1.82 0.82
CA PHE A 59 -12.08 1.48 1.55
C PHE A 59 -13.29 1.64 0.61
N PRO A 60 -14.22 0.67 0.58
CA PRO A 60 -15.47 0.87 -0.11
C PRO A 60 -16.35 1.86 0.66
N GLU A 61 -17.33 2.44 -0.03
CA GLU A 61 -18.43 3.13 0.62
C GLU A 61 -19.17 2.17 1.57
N PRO A 62 -19.71 2.67 2.70
CA PRO A 62 -20.51 1.84 3.61
C PRO A 62 -21.61 1.08 2.87
N GLY A 63 -21.72 -0.23 3.12
CA GLY A 63 -22.71 -1.10 2.48
C GLY A 63 -22.39 -1.50 1.03
N SER A 64 -21.27 -1.04 0.46
CA SER A 64 -20.85 -1.39 -0.90
C SER A 64 -19.72 -2.44 -0.90
N ARG A 65 -19.69 -3.28 -1.93
CA ARG A 65 -18.55 -4.17 -2.17
C ARG A 65 -17.40 -3.38 -2.79
N PHE A 66 -16.17 -3.64 -2.35
CA PHE A 66 -14.98 -3.11 -3.00
C PHE A 66 -14.75 -3.80 -4.34
N THR A 67 -14.54 -3.02 -5.41
CA THR A 67 -14.13 -3.52 -6.73
C THR A 67 -12.65 -3.19 -6.93
N PRO A 68 -11.76 -4.20 -6.97
CA PRO A 68 -10.33 -3.95 -7.05
C PRO A 68 -9.94 -3.32 -8.40
N PRO A 69 -8.95 -2.42 -8.42
CA PRO A 69 -8.38 -1.93 -9.66
C PRO A 69 -7.62 -3.04 -10.40
N THR A 70 -7.63 -2.97 -11.72
CA THR A 70 -6.92 -3.91 -12.61
C THR A 70 -5.85 -3.15 -13.39
N VAL A 71 -4.63 -3.69 -13.44
CA VAL A 71 -3.55 -3.16 -14.28
C VAL A 71 -3.68 -3.77 -15.67
N THR A 72 -3.69 -2.92 -16.70
CA THR A 72 -3.74 -3.28 -18.12
C THR A 72 -2.60 -2.59 -18.87
N GLU A 73 -2.37 -2.95 -20.14
CA GLU A 73 -1.35 -2.31 -20.98
C GLU A 73 -1.64 -0.80 -21.18
N GLU A 74 -2.92 -0.43 -21.23
CA GLU A 74 -3.39 0.95 -21.42
C GLU A 74 -3.44 1.75 -20.10
N GLY A 75 -3.15 1.13 -18.96
CA GLY A 75 -3.12 1.76 -17.65
C GLY A 75 -3.97 1.05 -16.59
N ILE A 76 -4.31 1.77 -15.52
CA ILE A 76 -5.08 1.22 -14.39
C ILE A 76 -6.57 1.49 -14.60
N ILE A 77 -7.36 0.41 -14.67
CA ILE A 77 -8.82 0.49 -14.62
C ILE A 77 -9.22 0.50 -13.15
N TRP A 78 -9.73 1.64 -12.69
CA TRP A 78 -10.27 1.78 -11.33
C TRP A 78 -11.71 1.28 -11.32
N GLY A 79 -12.03 0.28 -10.48
CA GLY A 79 -13.40 -0.18 -10.29
C GLY A 79 -14.31 0.99 -9.86
N GLY A 80 -15.59 0.97 -10.25
CA GLY A 80 -16.54 2.11 -10.22
C GLY A 80 -16.82 2.82 -8.89
N GLY A 81 -16.05 2.58 -7.84
CA GLY A 81 -15.99 3.44 -6.67
C GLY A 81 -15.32 4.77 -7.04
N ARG A 82 -15.97 5.89 -6.70
CA ARG A 82 -15.34 7.20 -6.83
C ARG A 82 -14.04 7.19 -6.06
N SER A 83 -12.95 7.47 -6.75
CA SER A 83 -11.65 7.74 -6.18
C SER A 83 -11.68 9.10 -5.45
N SER A 84 -12.42 9.19 -4.34
CA SER A 84 -12.69 10.46 -3.63
C SER A 84 -11.45 11.10 -3.00
N GLY A 85 -10.25 10.58 -3.26
CA GLY A 85 -8.97 11.22 -2.90
C GLY A 85 -7.85 11.12 -3.94
N LEU A 86 -8.09 10.75 -5.19
CA LEU A 86 -7.01 10.54 -6.18
C LEU A 86 -6.98 11.54 -7.35
N GLN A 87 -7.63 12.71 -7.22
CA GLN A 87 -7.27 13.85 -8.07
C GLN A 87 -5.87 14.35 -7.66
N GLY A 88 -4.82 13.73 -8.20
CA GLY A 88 -3.46 14.29 -8.12
C GLY A 88 -2.29 13.34 -7.82
N LEU A 89 -2.44 12.01 -7.75
CA LEU A 89 -1.26 11.14 -7.59
C LEU A 89 -0.76 10.56 -8.92
N HIS A 90 0.21 11.25 -9.50
CA HIS A 90 1.25 10.59 -10.28
C HIS A 90 2.02 9.66 -9.34
N ALA A 91 2.10 8.37 -9.67
CA ALA A 91 2.68 7.27 -8.90
C ALA A 91 1.77 6.66 -7.81
N ALA A 92 1.21 5.51 -8.15
CA ALA A 92 1.05 4.44 -7.19
C ALA A 92 2.41 3.74 -7.08
N VAL A 93 2.95 3.73 -5.87
CA VAL A 93 3.95 2.78 -5.36
C VAL A 93 3.26 2.09 -4.20
#